data_AF-A0A3B9QWM4-F1
#
_entry.id   AF-A0A3B9QWM4-F1
#
_cell.length_a   1.000
_cell.length_b   1.000
_cell.length_c   1.000
_cell.angle_alpha   90.00
_cell.angle_beta   90.00
_cell.angle_gamma   90.00
#
_symmetry.space_group_name_H-M   'P 1'
#
loop_
_entity.id
_entity.type
_entity.pdbx_description
1 polymer ?
#
loop_
_entity_poly.entity_id
_entity_poly.type
_entity_poly.pdbx_seq_one_letter_code
_entity_poly.pdbx_strand_id
1 'polypeptide(L)' 'PRLVPGAPLLQGRFRLLADHGGSPTARLWQARDNADGDLVALTVIDTLKSGRSASEIVLASARLADATATSPAVR' A
#
# COMPACT_ATOMS: atom_id res chain seq x y z
N PRO A 1 -11.62 5.07 -7.80
CA PRO A 1 -11.76 3.59 -7.89
C PRO A 1 -12.32 3.07 -6.56
N ARG A 2 -13.23 2.10 -6.58
CA ARG A 2 -13.80 1.53 -5.36
C ARG A 2 -12.84 0.48 -4.79
N LEU A 3 -12.46 0.61 -3.52
CA LEU A 3 -11.60 -0.33 -2.81
C LEU A 3 -12.47 -1.43 -2.19
N VAL A 4 -12.66 -2.53 -2.91
CA VAL A 4 -13.42 -3.71 -2.51
C VAL A 4 -12.65 -4.98 -2.91
N PRO A 5 -12.88 -6.14 -2.27
CA PRO A 5 -12.34 -7.41 -2.73
C PRO A 5 -12.61 -7.66 -4.22
N GLY A 6 -11.60 -8.15 -4.94
CA GLY A 6 -11.61 -8.39 -6.37
C GLY A 6 -11.29 -7.18 -7.25
N ALA A 7 -11.29 -5.95 -6.71
CA ALA A 7 -11.02 -4.77 -7.53
C ALA A 7 -9.56 -4.73 -8.05
N PRO A 8 -9.35 -4.35 -9.33
CA PRO A 8 -8.01 -4.17 -9.88
C PRO A 8 -7.42 -2.81 -9.49
N LEU A 9 -6.12 -2.80 -9.25
CA LEU A 9 -5.29 -1.62 -9.03
C LEU A 9 -4.14 -1.61 -10.02
N LEU A 10 -3.66 -0.41 -10.36
CA LEU A 10 -2.53 -0.17 -11.28
C LEU A 10 -2.68 -1.00 -12.57
N GLN A 11 -3.76 -0.75 -13.32
CA GLN A 11 -4.09 -1.46 -14.57
C GLN A 11 -4.21 -2.99 -14.41
N GLY A 12 -4.58 -3.45 -13.21
CA GLY A 12 -4.75 -4.87 -12.93
C GLY A 12 -3.46 -5.59 -12.52
N ARG A 13 -2.35 -4.86 -12.32
CA ARG A 13 -1.14 -5.41 -11.70
C ARG A 13 -1.46 -6.04 -10.34
N PHE A 14 -2.30 -5.38 -9.54
CA PHE A 14 -2.70 -5.89 -8.23
C PHE A 14 -4.20 -6.13 -8.17
N ARG A 15 -4.62 -7.27 -7.61
CA ARG A 15 -6.02 -7.58 -7.30
C ARG A 15 -6.24 -7.57 -5.80
N LEU A 16 -7.15 -6.72 -5.31
CA LEU A 16 -7.51 -6.66 -3.90
C LEU A 16 -8.14 -7.98 -3.43
N LEU A 17 -7.77 -8.45 -2.24
CA LEU A 17 -8.29 -9.69 -1.65
C LEU A 17 -9.06 -9.43 -0.35
N ALA A 18 -8.42 -8.77 0.62
CA ALA A 18 -9.01 -8.51 1.92
C ALA A 18 -8.64 -7.12 2.42
N ASP A 19 -9.60 -6.47 3.07
CA ASP A 19 -9.41 -5.18 3.72
C ASP A 19 -9.01 -5.42 5.18
N HIS A 20 -7.93 -4.79 5.63
CA HIS A 20 -7.42 -4.89 6.99
C HIS A 20 -7.62 -3.63 7.82
N GLY A 21 -8.47 -2.72 7.36
CA GLY A 21 -8.72 -1.48 8.08
C GLY A 21 -7.79 -0.37 7.65
N GLY A 22 -7.63 0.64 8.51
CA GLY A 22 -6.74 1.77 8.26
C GLY A 22 -7.22 3.02 8.99
N SER A 23 -6.88 4.17 8.43
CA SER A 23 -7.27 5.49 8.91
C SER A 23 -8.27 6.15 7.95
N PRO A 24 -8.80 7.34 8.29
CA PRO A 24 -9.60 8.13 7.34
C PRO A 24 -8.87 8.52 6.05
N THR A 25 -7.53 8.48 6.05
CA THR A 25 -6.67 8.91 4.93
C THR A 25 -5.94 7.76 4.23
N ALA A 26 -5.95 6.55 4.80
CA ALA A 26 -5.27 5.39 4.24
C ALA A 26 -6.00 4.08 4.56
N ARG A 27 -5.99 3.12 3.62
CA ARG A 27 -6.46 1.74 3.86
C ARG A 27 -5.35 0.73 3.62
N LEU A 28 -5.34 -0.29 4.45
CA LEU A 28 -4.45 -1.44 4.38
C LEU A 28 -5.19 -2.59 3.71
N TRP A 29 -4.56 -3.17 2.70
CA TRP A 29 -5.14 -4.24 1.90
C TRP A 29 -4.17 -5.40 1.77
N GLN A 30 -4.70 -6.62 1.89
CA GLN A 30 -4.06 -7.77 1.28
C GLN A 30 -4.46 -7.81 -0.19
N ALA A 31 -3.49 -8.02 -1.07
CA ALA A 31 -3.68 -8.15 -2.50
C ALA A 31 -2.87 -9.31 -3.07
N ARG A 32 -3.14 -9.65 -4.32
CA ARG A 32 -2.30 -10.52 -5.15
C ARG A 32 -1.63 -9.67 -6.22
N ASP A 33 -0.31 -9.77 -6.36
CA ASP A 33 0.37 -9.32 -7.58
C ASP A 33 0.10 -10.35 -8.67
N ASN A 34 -0.46 -9.90 -9.80
CA ASN A 34 -0.82 -10.77 -10.92
C ASN A 34 0.39 -11.06 -11.84
N ALA A 35 1.53 -10.40 -11.66
CA ALA A 35 2.72 -10.66 -12.46
C ALA A 35 3.41 -11.99 -12.08
N ASP A 36 3.50 -12.28 -10.79
CA ASP A 36 4.19 -13.45 -10.22
C ASP A 36 3.26 -14.32 -9.35
N GLY A 37 2.12 -13.78 -8.92
CA GLY A 37 1.15 -14.48 -8.08
C GLY A 37 1.38 -14.28 -6.59
N ASP A 38 2.29 -13.39 -6.17
CA ASP A 38 2.61 -13.23 -4.77
C ASP A 38 1.49 -12.54 -3.97
N LEU A 39 1.39 -12.90 -2.70
CA LEU A 39 0.55 -12.18 -1.75
C LEU A 39 1.32 -10.96 -1.23
N VAL A 40 0.73 -9.78 -1.39
CA VAL A 40 1.36 -8.51 -1.03
C VAL A 40 0.45 -7.69 -0.12
N ALA A 41 1.06 -6.89 0.75
CA ALA A 41 0.38 -5.87 1.52
C ALA A 41 0.44 -4.53 0.75
N LEU A 42 -0.71 -3.87 0.59
CA LEU A 42 -0.82 -2.56 -0.04
C LEU A 42 -1.35 -1.53 0.96
N THR A 43 -0.73 -0.35 0.96
CA THR A 43 -1.24 0.84 1.63
C THR A 43 -1.77 1.79 0.56
N VAL A 44 -3.09 1.98 0.51
CA VAL A 44 -3.74 2.90 -0.44
C VAL A 44 -4.04 4.21 0.29
N ILE A 45 -3.43 5.31 -0.14
CA ILE A 45 -3.53 6.62 0.51
C ILE A 45 -4.38 7.56 -0.34
N ASP A 46 -5.32 8.26 0.30
CA ASP A 46 -6.06 9.36 -0.30
C ASP A 46 -5.27 10.67 -0.08
N THR A 47 -4.57 11.12 -1.12
CA THR A 47 -3.69 12.30 -1.04
C THR A 47 -4.46 13.58 -0.76
N LEU A 48 -5.69 13.70 -1.29
CA LEU A 48 -6.55 14.87 -1.07
C LEU A 48 -6.94 15.01 0.39
N LYS A 49 -7.30 13.90 1.05
CA LYS A 49 -7.64 13.91 2.48
C LYS A 49 -6.42 14.00 3.39
N SER A 50 -5.27 13.48 2.95
CA SER A 50 -4.04 13.52 3.75
C SER A 50 -3.39 14.90 3.81
N GLY A 51 -3.71 15.79 2.86
CA GLY A 51 -3.03 17.08 2.71
C GLY A 51 -1.56 16.96 2.28
N ARG A 52 -1.10 15.77 1.87
CA ARG A 52 0.26 15.50 1.41
C ARG A 52 0.27 15.14 -0.06
N SER A 53 1.29 15.62 -0.77
CA SER A 53 1.53 15.22 -2.14
C SER A 53 2.01 13.76 -2.23
N ALA A 54 1.82 13.14 -3.39
CA ALA A 54 2.30 11.79 -3.64
C ALA A 54 3.83 11.67 -3.49
N SER A 55 4.59 12.70 -3.91
CA SER A 55 6.06 12.70 -3.79
C SER A 55 6.53 12.73 -2.33
N GLU A 56 5.88 13.52 -1.47
CA GLU A 56 6.18 13.53 -0.03
C GLU A 56 5.93 12.17 0.61
N ILE A 57 4.83 11.50 0.23
CA ILE A 57 4.50 10.16 0.71
C ILE A 57 5.56 9.16 0.26
N VAL A 58 5.93 9.16 -1.03
CA VAL A 58 6.95 8.24 -1.56
C VAL A 58 8.30 8.44 -0.86
N LEU A 59 8.71 9.70 -0.65
CA LEU A 59 9.94 10.02 0.08
C LEU A 59 9.89 9.54 1.54
N ALA A 60 8.77 9.72 2.23
CA ALA A 60 8.60 9.23 3.59
C ALA A 60 8.65 7.69 3.67
N SER A 61 8.00 7.00 2.73
CA SER A 61 8.00 5.54 2.63
C SER A 61 9.40 4.99 2.37
N ALA A 62 10.19 5.62 1.49
CA ALA A 62 11.57 5.23 1.23
C ALA A 62 12.44 5.33 2.49
N ARG A 63 12.35 6.46 3.21
CA ARG A 63 13.07 6.64 4.48
C ARG A 63 12.68 5.61 5.53
N LEU A 64 11.38 5.26 5.60
CA LEU A 64 10.92 4.20 6.49
C LEU A 64 11.53 2.85 6.11
N ALA A 65 11.56 2.52 4.82
CA ALA A 65 12.18 1.30 4.31
C ALA A 65 13.66 1.21 4.71
N ASP A 66 14.43 2.28 4.51
CA ASP A 66 15.85 2.36 4.90
C ASP A 66 16.03 2.16 6.42
N ALA A 67 15.17 2.76 7.22
CA ALA A 67 15.20 2.60 8.68
C ALA A 67 14.87 1.16 9.10
N THR A 68 13.88 0.52 8.48
CA THR A 68 13.54 -0.88 8.77
C THR A 68 14.60 -1.88 8.30
N ALA A 69 15.26 -1.63 7.16
CA ALA A 69 16.34 -2.50 6.67
C ALA A 69 17.56 -2.53 7.61
N THR A 70 17.75 -1.47 8.39
CA THR A 70 18.83 -1.35 9.37
C THR A 70 18.40 -1.83 10.77
N SER A 71 17.12 -2.17 10.96
CA SER A 71 16.58 -2.58 12.25
C SER A 71 16.89 -4.06 12.55
N PRO A 72 17.51 -4.38 13.70
CA PRO A 72 17.79 -5.76 14.08
C PRO A 72 16.52 -6.60 14.33
N ALA A 73 15.36 -5.97 14.48
CA ALA A 73 14.09 -6.63 14.72
C ALA A 73 13.42 -7.21 13.45
N VAL A 74 13.94 -6.88 12.26
CA VAL A 74 13.38 -7.32 10.96
C VAL A 74 14.24 -8.40 10.29
N ARG A 75 15.36 -8.79 10.91
CA ARG A 75 16.26 -9.85 10.43
C ARG A 75 15.85 -11.24 10.89
#